data_AF-A0A417Y343-F1
#
_entry.id   AF-A0A417Y343-F1
#
_cell.length_a   1.000
_cell.length_b   1.000
_cell.length_c   1.000
_cell.angle_alpha   90.00
_cell.angle_beta   90.00
_cell.angle_gamma   90.00
#
_symmetry.space_group_name_H-M   'P 1'
#
loop_
_entity.id
_entity.type
_entity.pdbx_description
1 polymer ?
#
loop_
_entity_poly.entity_id
_entity_poly.type
_entity_poly.pdbx_seq_one_letter_code
_entity_poly.pdbx_strand_id
1 'polypeptide(L)'
;MAPRSRAATWARSLFAIHDIDQLARLGVPWWTFDSADRIAAFLDQRPAARIFEWGSGASTLWLAARAGRVHSVEHHAGWAADLMPRLPANVVLEVVEPTQTRTPAIASKKLGHGGLDFSAYVDAIDHTTGTFDVIVIDGRAREACLAKAVTRLAPGGVIVFDNVDRQRYRDAIASLGAQVEVTMTRGLTPALPYPTRTALLAHADDPAQTA
;
A
#
# COMPACT_ATOMS: atom_id res chain seq x y z
N MET A 1 -3.74 -19.29 19.12
CA MET A 1 -2.34 -19.36 18.63
C MET A 1 -1.52 -18.37 19.43
N ALA A 2 -0.37 -18.78 20.00
CA ALA A 2 0.54 -17.81 20.61
C ALA A 2 1.00 -16.79 19.54
N PRO A 3 1.08 -15.49 19.85
CA PRO A 3 1.54 -14.50 18.88
C PRO A 3 2.95 -14.86 18.42
N ARG A 4 3.14 -15.03 17.11
CA ARG A 4 4.47 -15.27 16.54
C ARG A 4 5.35 -14.07 16.90
N SER A 5 6.53 -14.32 17.46
CA SER A 5 7.48 -13.24 17.78
C SER A 5 7.75 -12.37 16.55
N ARG A 6 7.61 -11.05 16.69
CA ARG A 6 7.90 -10.07 15.61
C ARG A 6 9.33 -10.22 15.13
N ALA A 7 10.29 -10.40 16.04
CA ALA A 7 11.70 -10.60 15.71
C ALA A 7 11.93 -11.89 14.92
N ALA A 8 11.27 -12.99 15.32
CA ALA A 8 11.38 -14.27 14.59
C ALA A 8 10.71 -14.22 13.20
N THR A 9 9.58 -13.53 13.09
CA THR A 9 8.85 -13.33 11.83
C THR A 9 9.66 -12.45 10.88
N TRP A 10 10.23 -11.36 11.40
CA TRP A 10 11.14 -10.49 10.67
C TRP A 10 12.38 -11.24 10.17
N ALA A 11 13.08 -11.97 11.05
CA ALA A 11 14.28 -12.73 10.66
C ALA A 11 14.00 -13.74 9.55
N ARG A 12 12.84 -14.41 9.59
CA ARG A 12 12.41 -15.34 8.51
C ARG A 12 12.10 -14.61 7.21
N SER A 13 11.53 -13.41 7.28
CA SER A 13 11.17 -12.64 6.07
C SER A 13 12.37 -12.12 5.28
N LEU A 14 13.55 -11.97 5.89
CA LEU A 14 14.75 -11.44 5.22
C LEU A 14 15.21 -12.31 4.04
N PHE A 15 14.90 -13.60 4.08
CA PHE A 15 15.26 -14.55 3.02
C PHE A 15 14.13 -14.79 2.01
N ALA A 16 12.98 -14.13 2.21
CA ALA A 16 11.74 -14.41 1.51
C ALA A 16 11.35 -13.36 0.47
N ILE A 17 12.21 -12.35 0.20
CA ILE A 17 11.81 -11.18 -0.61
C ILE A 17 11.35 -11.52 -2.04
N HIS A 18 11.85 -12.63 -2.60
CA HIS A 18 11.41 -13.18 -3.89
C HIS A 18 10.59 -14.47 -3.76
N ASP A 19 10.29 -14.90 -2.54
CA ASP A 19 9.47 -16.08 -2.24
C ASP A 19 8.12 -15.62 -1.66
N ILE A 20 7.20 -15.34 -2.58
CA ILE A 20 5.83 -14.89 -2.25
C ILE A 20 5.13 -15.92 -1.36
N ASP A 21 5.37 -17.23 -1.56
CA ASP A 21 4.74 -18.28 -0.76
C ASP A 21 5.22 -18.26 0.69
N GLN A 22 6.51 -18.06 0.89
CA GLN A 22 7.08 -17.92 2.23
C GLN A 22 6.57 -16.65 2.92
N LEU A 23 6.50 -15.51 2.22
CA LEU A 23 5.94 -14.27 2.78
C LEU A 23 4.44 -14.39 3.10
N ALA A 24 3.65 -14.99 2.20
CA ALA A 24 2.22 -15.23 2.42
C ALA A 24 1.97 -16.08 3.67
N ARG A 25 2.78 -17.14 3.89
CA ARG A 25 2.70 -17.99 5.09
C ARG A 25 3.08 -17.28 6.39
N LEU A 26 3.92 -16.26 6.31
CA LEU A 26 4.22 -15.42 7.47
C LEU A 26 3.02 -14.56 7.86
N GLY A 27 2.11 -14.29 6.92
CA GLY A 27 0.89 -13.54 7.17
C GLY A 27 1.18 -12.09 7.55
N VAL A 28 2.16 -11.49 6.87
CA VAL A 28 2.60 -10.12 7.12
C VAL A 28 2.63 -9.30 5.83
N PRO A 29 2.25 -8.01 5.89
CA PRO A 29 2.35 -7.07 4.78
C PRO A 29 3.77 -6.45 4.71
N TRP A 30 4.07 -5.68 3.66
CA TRP A 30 5.39 -5.05 3.46
C TRP A 30 5.60 -3.68 4.12
N TRP A 31 4.71 -3.27 5.02
CA TRP A 31 4.88 -2.08 5.83
C TRP A 31 5.35 -2.43 7.26
N THR A 32 5.63 -1.42 8.07
CA THR A 32 6.08 -1.65 9.46
C THR A 32 5.06 -2.47 10.26
N PHE A 33 5.53 -3.28 11.21
CA PHE A 33 4.62 -4.07 12.06
C PHE A 33 3.59 -3.22 12.82
N ASP A 34 3.97 -2.00 13.26
CA ASP A 34 3.05 -1.13 13.98
C ASP A 34 1.91 -0.65 13.06
N SER A 35 2.22 -0.28 11.82
CA SER A 35 1.18 0.01 10.82
C SER A 35 0.32 -1.22 10.52
N ALA A 36 0.91 -2.41 10.42
CA ALA A 36 0.16 -3.64 10.19
C ALA A 36 -0.87 -3.91 11.29
N ASP A 37 -0.48 -3.75 12.55
CA ASP A 37 -1.36 -4.03 13.68
C ASP A 37 -2.50 -2.99 13.76
N ARG A 38 -2.21 -1.71 13.49
CA ARG A 38 -3.22 -0.65 13.43
C ARG A 38 -4.24 -0.90 12.32
N ILE A 39 -3.78 -1.27 11.13
CA ILE A 39 -4.66 -1.58 9.99
C ILE A 39 -5.44 -2.88 10.24
N ALA A 40 -4.83 -3.88 10.90
CA ALA A 40 -5.55 -5.09 11.28
C ALA A 40 -6.71 -4.75 12.23
N ALA A 41 -6.46 -4.00 13.29
CA ALA A 41 -7.50 -3.57 14.24
C ALA A 41 -8.61 -2.75 13.56
N PHE A 42 -8.25 -1.90 12.59
CA PHE A 42 -9.19 -1.14 11.78
C PHE A 42 -10.12 -2.04 10.94
N LEU A 43 -9.54 -3.06 10.30
CA LEU A 43 -10.25 -4.01 9.43
C LEU A 43 -11.06 -5.06 10.20
N ASP A 44 -10.66 -5.41 11.43
CA ASP A 44 -11.43 -6.32 12.29
C ASP A 44 -12.84 -5.78 12.57
N GLN A 45 -12.99 -4.45 12.60
CA GLN A 45 -14.29 -3.77 12.74
C GLN A 45 -15.03 -3.56 11.41
N ARG A 46 -14.37 -3.85 10.27
CA ARG A 46 -14.85 -3.58 8.91
C ARG A 46 -14.57 -4.77 7.97
N PRO A 47 -15.16 -5.95 8.22
CA PRO A 47 -14.91 -7.14 7.41
C PRO A 47 -15.33 -6.99 5.94
N ALA A 48 -16.25 -6.05 5.64
CA ALA A 48 -16.68 -5.71 4.29
C ALA A 48 -15.87 -4.57 3.64
N ALA A 49 -14.76 -4.15 4.26
CA ALA A 49 -13.95 -3.04 3.79
C ALA A 49 -13.54 -3.19 2.32
N ARG A 50 -13.54 -2.07 1.61
CA ARG A 50 -13.08 -1.92 0.24
C ARG A 50 -11.70 -1.33 0.24
N ILE A 51 -10.77 -2.03 -0.40
CA ILE A 51 -9.36 -1.66 -0.41
C ILE A 51 -8.91 -1.38 -1.83
N PHE A 52 -8.15 -0.29 -1.98
CA PHE A 52 -7.38 -0.02 -3.19
C PHE A 52 -5.89 -0.06 -2.88
N GLU A 53 -5.07 -0.63 -3.75
CA GLU A 53 -3.64 -0.74 -3.55
C GLU A 53 -2.87 -0.44 -4.84
N TRP A 54 -1.91 0.48 -4.76
CA TRP A 54 -0.86 0.63 -5.76
C TRP A 54 0.37 -0.14 -5.31
N GLY A 55 0.76 -1.15 -6.10
CA GLY A 55 1.90 -2.05 -5.83
C GLY A 55 1.43 -3.32 -5.13
N SER A 56 1.50 -4.46 -5.82
CA SER A 56 0.92 -5.72 -5.36
C SER A 56 1.96 -6.67 -4.75
N GLY A 57 1.51 -7.57 -3.88
CA GLY A 57 2.29 -8.71 -3.40
C GLY A 57 1.84 -9.23 -2.04
N ALA A 58 2.76 -9.29 -1.06
CA ALA A 58 2.44 -9.87 0.25
C ALA A 58 1.35 -9.07 1.00
N SER A 59 1.34 -7.74 0.86
CA SER A 59 0.27 -6.89 1.37
C SER A 59 -1.07 -7.23 0.74
N THR A 60 -1.14 -7.48 -0.56
CA THR A 60 -2.39 -7.89 -1.25
C THR A 60 -3.03 -9.11 -0.61
N LEU A 61 -2.25 -10.18 -0.40
CA LEU A 61 -2.74 -11.41 0.23
C LEU A 61 -3.14 -11.18 1.70
N TRP A 62 -2.37 -10.36 2.41
CA TRP A 62 -2.66 -10.00 3.79
C TRP A 62 -3.97 -9.21 3.94
N LEU A 63 -4.22 -8.27 3.04
CA LEU A 63 -5.44 -7.46 2.97
C LEU A 63 -6.64 -8.31 2.58
N ALA A 64 -6.48 -9.20 1.60
CA ALA A 64 -7.54 -10.07 1.12
C ALA A 64 -8.08 -11.02 2.20
N ALA A 65 -7.25 -11.42 3.16
CA ALA A 65 -7.68 -12.23 4.30
C ALA A 65 -8.53 -11.46 5.33
N ARG A 66 -8.65 -10.13 5.22
CA ARG A 66 -9.25 -9.24 6.24
C ARG A 66 -10.36 -8.33 5.73
N ALA A 67 -10.58 -8.28 4.42
CA ALA A 67 -11.45 -7.31 3.79
C ALA A 67 -12.39 -7.94 2.78
N GLY A 68 -13.50 -7.24 2.50
CA GLY A 68 -14.53 -7.72 1.59
C GLY A 68 -14.06 -7.72 0.13
N ARG A 69 -13.23 -6.74 -0.25
CA ARG A 69 -12.69 -6.64 -1.60
C ARG A 69 -11.38 -5.87 -1.64
N VAL A 70 -10.43 -6.36 -2.44
CA VAL A 70 -9.16 -5.68 -2.71
C VAL A 70 -9.02 -5.44 -4.21
N HIS A 71 -8.72 -4.22 -4.61
CA HIS A 71 -8.31 -3.87 -5.97
C HIS A 71 -6.84 -3.43 -5.93
N SER A 72 -5.96 -4.24 -6.50
CA SER A 72 -4.52 -3.96 -6.54
C SER A 72 -4.09 -3.66 -7.98
N VAL A 73 -3.23 -2.66 -8.13
CA VAL A 73 -2.66 -2.25 -9.43
C VAL A 73 -1.16 -2.54 -9.42
N GLU A 74 -0.70 -3.28 -10.44
CA GLU A 74 0.69 -3.68 -10.59
C GLU A 74 1.29 -3.16 -11.91
N HIS A 75 2.45 -2.53 -11.81
CA HIS A 75 3.16 -1.95 -12.96
C HIS A 75 4.11 -2.91 -13.67
N HIS A 76 4.41 -4.06 -13.08
CA HIS A 76 5.35 -5.02 -13.64
C HIS A 76 4.62 -6.32 -14.01
N ALA A 77 4.40 -6.57 -15.30
CA ALA A 77 3.63 -7.72 -15.78
C ALA A 77 4.18 -9.08 -15.32
N GLY A 78 5.51 -9.26 -15.31
CA GLY A 78 6.13 -10.51 -14.84
C GLY A 78 5.81 -10.83 -13.38
N TRP A 79 6.01 -9.87 -12.47
CA TRP A 79 5.61 -9.98 -11.07
C TRP A 79 4.12 -10.26 -10.89
N ALA A 80 3.25 -9.58 -11.65
CA ALA A 80 1.82 -9.83 -11.62
C ALA A 80 1.50 -11.28 -12.04
N ALA A 81 2.12 -11.77 -13.11
CA ALA A 81 1.94 -13.15 -13.57
C ALA A 81 2.36 -14.17 -12.50
N ASP A 82 3.42 -13.89 -11.74
CA ASP A 82 3.84 -14.73 -10.62
C ASP A 82 2.86 -14.65 -9.43
N LEU A 83 2.25 -13.49 -9.16
CA LEU A 83 1.32 -13.30 -8.06
C LEU A 83 -0.08 -13.87 -8.34
N MET A 84 -0.59 -13.73 -9.56
CA MET A 84 -1.98 -14.07 -9.96
C MET A 84 -2.45 -15.45 -9.49
N PRO A 85 -1.67 -16.55 -9.63
CA PRO A 85 -2.10 -17.89 -9.21
C PRO A 85 -2.37 -18.03 -7.71
N ARG A 86 -1.93 -17.07 -6.89
CA ARG A 86 -2.02 -17.09 -5.42
C ARG A 86 -3.16 -16.23 -4.90
N LEU A 87 -3.80 -15.43 -5.76
CA LEU A 87 -4.80 -14.46 -5.34
C LEU A 87 -6.15 -15.14 -5.04
N PRO A 88 -6.77 -14.84 -3.89
CA PRO A 88 -8.12 -15.31 -3.60
C PRO A 88 -9.17 -14.56 -4.43
N ALA A 89 -10.39 -15.09 -4.47
CA ALA A 89 -11.47 -14.60 -5.34
C ALA A 89 -11.95 -13.17 -5.04
N ASN A 90 -11.67 -12.63 -3.84
CA ASN A 90 -12.02 -11.26 -3.47
C ASN A 90 -10.97 -10.21 -3.91
N VAL A 91 -9.93 -10.62 -4.64
CA VAL A 91 -8.91 -9.73 -5.21
C VAL A 91 -9.16 -9.53 -6.69
N VAL A 92 -9.16 -8.27 -7.12
CA VAL A 92 -8.96 -7.88 -8.51
C VAL A 92 -7.53 -7.36 -8.63
N LEU A 93 -6.72 -7.99 -9.48
CA LEU A 93 -5.39 -7.52 -9.82
C LEU A 93 -5.42 -6.96 -11.25
N GLU A 94 -5.11 -5.67 -11.38
CA GLU A 94 -5.01 -4.96 -12.65
C GLU A 94 -3.54 -4.72 -12.98
N VAL A 95 -3.10 -5.16 -14.16
CA VAL A 95 -1.73 -4.91 -14.64
C VAL A 95 -1.73 -3.65 -15.50
N VAL A 96 -1.04 -2.61 -15.05
CA VAL A 96 -0.94 -1.32 -15.72
C VAL A 96 0.53 -0.92 -15.84
N GLU A 97 1.17 -1.38 -16.91
CA GLU A 97 2.58 -1.07 -17.20
C GLU A 97 2.74 0.41 -17.60
N PRO A 98 3.86 1.05 -17.22
CA PRO A 98 4.14 2.41 -17.64
C PRO A 98 4.45 2.48 -19.14
N THR A 99 4.18 3.63 -19.76
CA THR A 99 4.45 3.84 -21.19
C THR A 99 5.83 4.49 -21.39
N GLN A 100 6.60 4.00 -22.36
CA GLN A 100 7.88 4.63 -22.72
C GLN A 100 7.63 5.96 -23.44
N THR A 101 8.24 7.04 -22.96
CA THR A 101 8.16 8.38 -23.56
C THR A 101 9.37 9.25 -23.21
N ARG A 102 9.63 10.25 -24.05
CA ARG A 102 10.68 11.25 -23.79
C ARG A 102 10.24 12.34 -22.81
N THR A 103 8.93 12.53 -22.65
CA THR A 103 8.34 13.60 -21.84
C THR A 103 7.23 13.02 -20.96
N PRO A 104 7.58 12.28 -19.90
CA PRO A 104 6.59 11.72 -19.00
C PRO A 104 5.86 12.84 -18.25
N ALA A 105 4.54 12.81 -18.27
CA ALA A 105 3.69 13.67 -17.46
C ALA A 105 3.76 13.28 -15.99
N ILE A 106 3.73 11.97 -15.71
CA ILE A 106 3.92 11.42 -14.36
C ILE A 106 5.09 10.43 -14.40
N ALA A 107 6.20 10.79 -13.77
CA ALA A 107 7.39 9.95 -13.70
C ALA A 107 7.60 9.33 -12.30
N SER A 108 8.21 8.16 -12.26
CA SER A 108 8.70 7.57 -11.01
C SER A 108 10.14 7.99 -10.75
N LYS A 109 10.44 8.53 -9.57
CA LYS A 109 11.81 8.88 -9.15
C LYS A 109 12.64 7.66 -8.68
N LYS A 110 12.14 6.43 -8.85
CA LYS A 110 12.91 5.21 -8.54
C LYS A 110 13.91 4.96 -9.67
N LEU A 111 15.15 4.61 -9.31
CA LEU A 111 16.19 4.24 -10.28
C LEU A 111 15.68 3.14 -11.25
N GLY A 112 16.08 3.22 -12.52
CA GLY A 112 15.67 2.28 -13.57
C GLY A 112 14.33 2.58 -14.23
N HIS A 113 13.65 3.68 -13.87
CA HIS A 113 12.34 4.05 -14.43
C HIS A 113 12.37 5.37 -15.21
N GLY A 114 13.54 5.77 -15.73
CA GLY A 114 13.68 6.97 -16.55
C GLY A 114 13.00 6.81 -17.90
N GLY A 115 12.32 7.86 -18.39
CA GLY A 115 11.59 7.81 -19.66
C GLY A 115 10.31 6.97 -19.62
N LEU A 116 9.80 6.67 -18.42
CA LEU A 116 8.54 5.94 -18.22
C LEU A 116 7.47 6.87 -17.65
N ASP A 117 6.30 6.82 -18.27
CA ASP A 117 5.09 7.52 -17.83
C ASP A 117 4.16 6.58 -17.07
N PHE A 118 3.76 7.00 -15.88
CA PHE A 118 2.91 6.26 -14.94
C PHE A 118 1.50 6.82 -14.86
N SER A 119 1.06 7.68 -15.78
CA SER A 119 -0.24 8.35 -15.67
C SER A 119 -1.39 7.35 -15.61
N ALA A 120 -1.42 6.38 -16.53
CA ALA A 120 -2.44 5.32 -16.52
C ALA A 120 -2.42 4.49 -15.22
N TYR A 121 -1.22 4.21 -14.68
CA TYR A 121 -1.05 3.48 -13.41
C TYR A 121 -1.62 4.28 -12.22
N VAL A 122 -1.37 5.59 -12.19
CA VAL A 122 -1.92 6.48 -11.15
C VAL A 122 -3.43 6.65 -11.31
N ASP A 123 -3.91 6.80 -12.53
CA ASP A 123 -5.33 7.03 -12.84
C ASP A 123 -6.19 5.77 -12.70
N ALA A 124 -5.60 4.58 -12.54
CA ALA A 124 -6.33 3.32 -12.38
C ALA A 124 -7.37 3.34 -11.24
N ILE A 125 -7.16 4.15 -10.18
CA ILE A 125 -8.14 4.32 -9.10
C ILE A 125 -9.45 4.98 -9.55
N ASP A 126 -9.40 5.78 -10.62
CA ASP A 126 -10.57 6.46 -11.17
C ASP A 126 -11.45 5.53 -12.01
N HIS A 127 -10.91 4.40 -12.46
CA HIS A 127 -11.67 3.36 -13.16
C HIS A 127 -12.53 2.51 -12.21
N THR A 128 -12.30 2.62 -10.89
CA THR A 128 -13.06 1.88 -9.88
C THR A 128 -14.05 2.82 -9.18
N THR A 129 -15.35 2.57 -9.29
CA THR A 129 -16.40 3.45 -8.74
C THR A 129 -16.41 3.51 -7.21
N GLY A 130 -16.72 4.69 -6.63
CA GLY A 130 -16.92 4.85 -5.17
C GLY A 130 -15.61 5.08 -4.40
N THR A 131 -15.67 5.15 -3.08
CA THR A 131 -14.50 5.40 -2.22
C THR A 131 -14.00 4.10 -1.57
N PHE A 132 -12.86 4.19 -0.88
CA PHE A 132 -12.19 3.05 -0.23
C PHE A 132 -11.95 3.29 1.25
N ASP A 133 -12.17 2.25 2.06
CA ASP A 133 -11.89 2.27 3.50
C ASP A 133 -10.38 2.26 3.78
N VAL A 134 -9.61 1.56 2.92
CA VAL A 134 -8.14 1.56 2.98
C VAL A 134 -7.57 1.81 1.58
N ILE A 135 -6.62 2.74 1.47
CA ILE A 135 -5.85 2.96 0.24
C ILE A 135 -4.36 2.75 0.54
N VAL A 136 -3.70 1.84 -0.17
CA VAL A 136 -2.30 1.50 0.02
C VAL A 136 -1.44 2.08 -1.09
N ILE A 137 -0.36 2.78 -0.73
CA ILE A 137 0.60 3.36 -1.66
C ILE A 137 1.98 2.74 -1.42
N ASP A 138 2.25 1.63 -2.09
CA ASP A 138 3.54 0.93 -2.04
C ASP A 138 4.16 0.62 -3.43
N GLY A 139 3.66 1.26 -4.48
CA GLY A 139 4.11 1.05 -5.85
C GLY A 139 5.07 2.11 -6.40
N ARG A 140 4.74 2.64 -7.59
CA ARG A 140 5.47 3.70 -8.31
C ARG A 140 4.68 5.01 -8.31
N ALA A 141 5.34 6.10 -8.71
CA ALA A 141 4.74 7.44 -8.82
C ALA A 141 3.96 7.87 -7.55
N ARG A 142 4.47 7.50 -6.37
CA ARG A 142 3.70 7.52 -5.11
C ARG A 142 3.21 8.91 -4.71
N GLU A 143 3.94 9.97 -5.02
CA GLU A 143 3.48 11.35 -4.77
C GLU A 143 2.19 11.67 -5.55
N ALA A 144 2.09 11.21 -6.80
CA ALA A 144 0.89 11.39 -7.62
C ALA A 144 -0.25 10.45 -7.19
N CYS A 145 0.08 9.20 -6.81
CA CYS A 145 -0.89 8.30 -6.17
C CYS A 145 -1.49 8.92 -4.90
N LEU A 146 -0.68 9.58 -4.07
CA LEU A 146 -1.15 10.22 -2.84
C LEU A 146 -2.18 11.32 -3.13
N ALA A 147 -1.93 12.15 -4.15
CA ALA A 147 -2.87 13.19 -4.54
C ALA A 147 -4.25 12.62 -4.92
N LYS A 148 -4.30 11.49 -5.62
CA LYS A 148 -5.55 10.78 -5.93
C LYS A 148 -6.13 10.06 -4.71
N ALA A 149 -5.29 9.45 -3.87
CA ALA A 149 -5.73 8.70 -2.70
C ALA A 149 -6.60 9.55 -1.77
N VAL A 150 -6.19 10.79 -1.50
CA VAL A 150 -6.94 11.70 -0.63
C VAL A 150 -8.36 11.95 -1.13
N THR A 151 -8.56 12.10 -2.45
CA THR A 151 -9.89 12.37 -3.03
C THR A 151 -10.78 11.13 -3.14
N ARG A 152 -10.20 9.94 -3.05
CA ARG A 152 -10.90 8.65 -3.17
C ARG A 152 -11.04 7.91 -1.84
N LEU A 153 -10.51 8.47 -0.75
CA LEU A 153 -10.62 7.93 0.60
C LEU A 153 -12.04 8.12 1.15
N ALA A 154 -12.63 7.05 1.68
CA ALA A 154 -13.93 7.10 2.34
C ALA A 154 -13.86 7.91 3.65
N PRO A 155 -15.00 8.48 4.12
CA PRO A 155 -15.12 8.92 5.50
C PRO A 155 -14.83 7.74 6.45
N GLY A 156 -14.05 7.96 7.49
CA GLY A 156 -13.54 6.91 8.37
C GLY A 156 -12.36 6.13 7.81
N GLY A 157 -11.88 6.45 6.60
CA GLY A 157 -10.87 5.68 5.88
C GLY A 157 -9.43 6.02 6.26
N VAL A 158 -8.51 5.12 5.91
CA VAL A 158 -7.07 5.30 6.13
C VAL A 158 -6.23 5.04 4.87
N ILE A 159 -5.30 5.95 4.58
CA ILE A 159 -4.26 5.77 3.57
C ILE A 159 -3.01 5.20 4.26
N VAL A 160 -2.47 4.11 3.74
CA VAL A 160 -1.19 3.56 4.15
C VAL A 160 -0.13 3.94 3.12
N PHE A 161 0.74 4.87 3.49
CA PHE A 161 1.83 5.35 2.63
C PHE A 161 3.17 4.82 3.15
N ASP A 162 3.72 3.81 2.47
CA ASP A 162 4.93 3.13 2.93
C ASP A 162 6.25 3.78 2.45
N ASN A 163 7.34 3.46 3.15
CA ASN A 163 8.71 3.92 2.95
C ASN A 163 8.88 5.46 2.97
N VAL A 164 8.20 6.14 3.89
CA VAL A 164 8.26 7.60 4.06
C VAL A 164 9.57 8.09 4.71
N ASP A 165 10.60 7.24 4.74
CA ASP A 165 11.99 7.65 4.97
C ASP A 165 12.54 8.54 3.87
N ARG A 166 11.96 8.48 2.67
CA ARG A 166 12.34 9.35 1.54
C ARG A 166 11.78 10.75 1.74
N GLN A 167 12.64 11.77 1.70
CA GLN A 167 12.24 13.17 1.91
C GLN A 167 11.07 13.60 1.00
N ARG A 168 11.14 13.26 -0.30
CA ARG A 168 10.08 13.56 -1.27
C ARG A 168 8.69 13.06 -0.88
N TYR A 169 8.58 11.94 -0.16
CA TYR A 169 7.29 11.44 0.31
C TYR A 169 6.79 12.22 1.53
N ARG A 170 7.70 12.62 2.42
CA ARG A 170 7.35 13.52 3.53
C ARG A 170 6.95 14.90 3.04
N ASP A 171 7.62 15.42 2.01
CA ASP A 171 7.25 16.70 1.39
C ASP A 171 5.85 16.62 0.78
N ALA A 172 5.54 15.51 0.08
CA ALA A 172 4.20 15.27 -0.47
C ALA A 172 3.13 15.20 0.65
N ILE A 173 3.40 14.48 1.74
CA ILE A 173 2.50 14.44 2.90
C ILE A 173 2.32 15.84 3.51
N ALA A 174 3.42 16.57 3.73
CA ALA A 174 3.37 17.92 4.30
C ALA A 174 2.58 18.91 3.44
N SER A 175 2.61 18.74 2.11
CA SER A 175 1.86 19.58 1.18
C SER A 175 0.34 19.43 1.30
N LEU A 176 -0.16 18.35 1.90
CA LEU A 176 -1.59 18.17 2.18
C LEU A 176 -2.08 19.09 3.31
N GLY A 177 -1.17 19.52 4.20
CA GLY A 177 -1.49 20.44 5.29
C GLY A 177 -2.61 19.92 6.20
N ALA A 178 -3.58 20.79 6.50
CA ALA A 178 -4.69 20.48 7.40
C ALA A 178 -5.76 19.54 6.81
N GLN A 179 -5.62 19.09 5.55
CA GLN A 179 -6.57 18.14 4.95
C GLN A 179 -6.51 16.77 5.61
N VAL A 180 -5.35 16.40 6.18
CA VAL A 180 -5.10 15.07 6.71
C VAL A 180 -4.47 15.11 8.08
N GLU A 181 -4.86 14.15 8.90
CA GLU A 181 -4.11 13.77 10.08
C GLU A 181 -3.09 12.69 9.72
N VAL A 182 -1.91 12.74 10.34
CA VAL A 182 -0.79 11.88 9.98
C VAL A 182 -0.24 11.18 11.21
N THR A 183 -0.35 9.85 11.24
CA THR A 183 0.33 8.99 12.22
C THR A 183 1.55 8.36 11.58
N MET A 184 2.74 8.71 12.05
CA MET A 184 4.01 8.13 11.60
C MET A 184 4.37 6.92 12.46
N THR A 185 4.57 5.76 11.83
CA THR A 185 5.10 4.57 12.49
C THR A 185 6.55 4.35 12.07
N ARG A 186 7.35 3.74 12.95
CA ARG A 186 8.74 3.36 12.67
C ARG A 186 9.06 2.02 13.30
N GLY A 187 9.68 1.11 12.56
CA GLY A 187 10.07 -0.17 13.13
C GLY A 187 10.59 -1.15 12.11
N LEU A 188 10.67 -2.42 12.52
CA LEU A 188 11.00 -3.52 11.62
C LEU A 188 9.90 -3.68 10.56
N THR A 189 10.34 -3.95 9.34
CA THR A 189 9.49 -4.15 8.17
C THR A 189 9.87 -5.49 7.54
N PRO A 190 8.91 -6.34 7.19
CA PRO A 190 9.21 -7.62 6.55
C PRO A 190 10.07 -7.44 5.30
N ALA A 191 11.00 -8.37 5.10
CA ALA A 191 11.97 -8.42 3.99
C ALA A 191 13.00 -7.27 3.93
N LEU A 192 13.02 -6.33 4.90
CA LEU A 192 14.02 -5.27 4.97
C LEU A 192 14.94 -5.45 6.19
N PRO A 193 16.29 -5.41 6.02
CA PRO A 193 17.24 -5.63 7.11
C PRO A 193 17.42 -4.42 8.03
N TYR A 194 16.75 -3.30 7.74
CA TYR A 194 16.82 -2.06 8.51
C TYR A 194 15.40 -1.53 8.79
N PRO A 195 15.22 -0.73 9.87
CA PRO A 195 13.92 -0.16 10.18
C PRO A 195 13.51 0.87 9.13
N THR A 196 12.22 0.92 8.82
CA THR A 196 11.62 1.92 7.94
C THR A 196 10.47 2.65 8.62
N ARG A 197 9.91 3.64 7.93
CA ARG A 197 8.70 4.36 8.31
C ARG A 197 7.57 4.12 7.33
N THR A 198 6.37 4.03 7.89
CA THR A 198 5.10 4.06 7.17
C THR A 198 4.28 5.22 7.75
N ALA A 199 3.60 5.99 6.90
CA ALA A 199 2.62 6.97 7.35
C ALA A 199 1.22 6.41 7.19
N LEU A 200 0.39 6.57 8.21
CA LEU A 200 -1.06 6.37 8.15
C LEU A 200 -1.71 7.76 8.08
N LEU A 201 -2.49 8.02 7.04
CA LEU A 201 -3.18 9.29 6.85
C LEU A 201 -4.68 9.09 6.89
N ALA A 202 -5.41 9.96 7.57
CA ALA A 202 -6.87 10.01 7.58
C ALA A 202 -7.34 11.44 7.28
N HIS A 203 -8.59 11.63 6.89
CA HIS A 203 -9.17 12.99 6.79
C HIS A 203 -9.19 13.66 8.16
N ALA A 204 -8.85 14.95 8.22
CA ALA A 204 -8.77 15.67 9.50
C ALA A 204 -10.15 15.92 10.16
N ASP A 205 -11.22 16.01 9.37
CA ASP A 205 -12.57 16.33 9.86
C ASP A 205 -13.42 15.07 10.15
N ASP A 206 -12.79 13.95 10.51
CA ASP A 206 -13.48 12.67 10.63
C ASP A 206 -14.20 12.50 11.99
N PRO A 207 -15.55 12.45 12.03
CA PRO A 207 -16.30 12.33 13.28
C PRO A 207 -16.03 11.02 14.04
N ALA A 208 -15.43 10.01 13.40
CA ALA A 208 -15.07 8.74 14.03
C ALA A 208 -13.87 8.83 15.01
N GLN A 209 -13.15 9.96 15.04
CA GLN A 209 -11.99 10.15 15.93
C GLN A 209 -12.28 11.04 17.15
N THR A 210 -13.44 11.69 17.21
CA THR A 210 -13.89 12.53 18.35
C THR A 210 -14.63 11.77 19.46
N ALA A 211 -14.65 10.42 19.40
CA ALA A 211 -15.35 9.57 20.37
C ALA A 211 -14.41 8.66 21.16
#